data_AF-V6JQ34-F1
#
_entry.id   AF-V6JQ34-F1
#
_cell.length_a   1.000
_cell.length_b   1.000
_cell.length_c   1.000
_cell.angle_alpha   90.00
_cell.angle_beta   90.00
_cell.angle_gamma   90.00
#
_symmetry.space_group_name_H-M   'P 1'
#
loop_
_entity.id
_entity.type
_entity.pdbx_description
1 polymer ?
#
loop_
_entity_poly.entity_id
_entity_poly.type
_entity_poly.pdbx_seq_one_letter_code
_entity_poly.pdbx_strand_id
1 'polypeptide(L)' 'MAESALPAEYQRILTTVRQAAGPVSTRAIGEALGLETEVRGKLEPLRGKLTKLADRGWLHKRPDGKFTVRP' A
#
# COMPACT_ATOMS: atom_id res chain seq x y z
N MET A 1 -12.34 -6.12 10.06
CA MET A 1 -11.74 -7.32 9.44
C MET A 1 -10.37 -7.50 10.08
N ALA A 2 -9.92 -8.71 10.41
CA ALA A 2 -8.62 -8.90 11.06
C ALA A 2 -7.49 -8.88 10.02
N GLU A 3 -6.56 -7.93 10.14
CA GLU A 3 -5.39 -7.83 9.25
C GLU A 3 -4.59 -9.14 9.20
N SER A 4 -4.68 -9.94 10.28
CA SER A 4 -4.12 -11.28 10.44
C SER A 4 -4.62 -12.33 9.44
N ALA A 5 -5.73 -12.08 8.74
CA ALA A 5 -6.25 -12.97 7.69
C ALA A 5 -5.62 -12.71 6.32
N LEU A 6 -4.86 -11.62 6.17
CA LEU A 6 -4.17 -11.30 4.92
C LEU A 6 -2.83 -12.04 4.85
N PRO A 7 -2.37 -12.44 3.64
CA PRO A 7 -1.02 -12.95 3.46
C PRO A 7 0.02 -11.95 3.97
N ALA A 8 1.15 -12.45 4.47
CA ALA A 8 2.20 -11.65 5.11
C ALA A 8 2.67 -10.43 4.30
N GLU A 9 2.65 -10.53 2.97
CA GLU A 9 3.00 -9.41 2.09
C GLU A 9 2.01 -8.23 2.22
N TYR A 10 0.71 -8.51 2.26
CA TYR A 10 -0.32 -7.47 2.44
C TYR A 10 -0.28 -6.87 3.84
N GLN A 11 0.04 -7.68 4.86
CA GLN A 11 0.23 -7.18 6.23
C GLN A 11 1.44 -6.22 6.32
N ARG A 12 2.55 -6.54 5.64
CA ARG A 12 3.71 -5.65 5.55
C ARG A 12 3.33 -4.33 4.87
N ILE A 13 2.63 -4.38 3.74
CA ILE A 13 2.14 -3.19 3.04
C ILE A 13 1.29 -2.32 3.99
N LEU A 14 0.33 -2.91 4.70
CA LEU A 14 -0.52 -2.17 5.64
C LEU A 14 0.29 -1.55 6.78
N THR A 15 1.22 -2.31 7.34
CA THR A 15 2.12 -1.83 8.39
C THR A 15 2.94 -0.64 7.90
N THR A 16 3.51 -0.71 6.70
CA THR A 16 4.26 0.40 6.09
C THR A 16 3.39 1.65 5.92
N VAL A 17 2.17 1.49 5.40
CA VAL A 17 1.24 2.63 5.23
C VAL A 17 0.78 3.17 6.59
N ARG A 18 0.71 2.34 7.63
CA ARG A 18 0.36 2.76 8.99
C ARG A 18 1.50 3.52 9.67
N GLN A 19 2.73 3.06 9.47
CA GLN A 19 3.94 3.69 10.01
C GLN A 19 4.21 5.05 9.36
N ALA A 20 3.90 5.17 8.08
CA ALA A 20 3.82 6.46 7.44
C ALA A 20 2.55 7.18 7.94
N ALA A 21 2.69 8.04 8.96
CA ALA A 21 1.62 8.75 9.65
C ALA A 21 0.82 9.76 8.78
N GLY A 22 0.66 9.48 7.48
CA GLY A 22 0.02 10.33 6.48
C GLY A 22 -0.16 9.63 5.14
N PRO A 23 -0.64 10.35 4.11
CA PRO A 23 -0.89 9.80 2.78
C PRO A 23 0.41 9.42 2.05
N VAL A 24 0.52 8.14 1.68
CA VAL A 24 1.72 7.53 1.12
C VAL A 24 1.51 7.17 -0.35
N SER A 25 2.47 7.48 -1.21
CA SER A 25 2.41 7.12 -2.64
C SER A 25 2.82 5.66 -2.86
N THR A 26 2.38 5.05 -3.97
CA THR A 26 2.83 3.69 -4.36
C THR A 26 4.35 3.58 -4.40
N ARG A 27 5.05 4.65 -4.82
CA ARG A 27 6.51 4.70 -4.83
C ARG A 27 7.09 4.61 -3.42
N ALA A 28 6.63 5.44 -2.49
CA ALA A 28 7.15 5.44 -1.12
C ALA A 28 6.87 4.10 -0.40
N ILE A 29 5.72 3.46 -0.68
CA ILE A 29 5.42 2.12 -0.17
C ILE A 29 6.37 1.09 -0.79
N GLY A 30 6.65 1.20 -2.10
CA GLY A 30 7.62 0.34 -2.77
C GLY A 30 9.02 0.47 -2.20
N GLU A 31 9.50 1.70 -1.98
CA GLU A 31 10.82 1.98 -1.40
C GLU A 31 10.92 1.39 0.01
N ALA A 32 9.91 1.59 0.85
CA ALA A 32 9.89 1.03 2.20
C ALA A 32 9.79 -0.51 2.24
N LEU A 33 9.33 -1.13 1.14
CA LEU A 33 9.33 -2.59 0.98
C LEU A 33 10.61 -3.11 0.29
N GLY A 34 11.56 -2.22 -0.06
CA GLY A 34 12.78 -2.59 -0.78
C GLY A 34 12.54 -2.98 -2.24
N LEU A 35 11.42 -2.57 -2.83
CA LEU A 35 11.14 -2.79 -4.25
C LEU A 35 11.88 -1.76 -5.10
N GLU A 36 12.38 -2.16 -6.26
CA GLU A 36 12.90 -1.23 -7.26
C GLU A 36 11.78 -0.32 -7.78
N THR A 37 11.74 0.90 -7.26
CA THR A 37 10.72 1.90 -7.58
C THR A 37 11.09 2.80 -8.75
N GLU A 38 12.33 2.72 -9.20
CA GLU A 38 12.87 3.44 -10.36
C GLU A 38 12.30 2.88 -11.67
N VAL A 39 11.92 1.60 -11.69
CA VAL A 39 11.29 0.96 -12.85
C VAL A 39 9.78 1.04 -12.70
N ARG A 40 9.13 1.92 -13.48
CA ARG A 40 7.67 2.12 -13.45
C ARG A 40 6.88 0.82 -13.58
N GLY A 41 7.36 -0.12 -14.40
CA GLY A 41 6.74 -1.44 -14.59
C GLY A 41 6.75 -2.35 -13.35
N LYS A 42 7.72 -2.18 -12.44
CA LYS A 42 7.77 -2.94 -11.18
C LYS A 42 6.77 -2.41 -10.14
N LEU A 43 6.31 -1.16 -10.28
CA LEU A 43 5.31 -0.56 -9.39
C LEU A 43 3.87 -0.85 -9.81
N GLU A 44 3.61 -1.24 -11.05
CA GLU A 44 2.27 -1.61 -11.53
C GLU A 44 1.63 -2.75 -10.73
N PRO A 45 2.31 -3.89 -10.48
CA PRO A 45 1.75 -4.95 -9.64
C PRO A 45 1.51 -4.49 -8.19
N LEU A 46 2.38 -3.64 -7.64
CA LEU A 46 2.20 -3.07 -6.30
C LEU A 46 0.97 -2.15 -6.26
N ARG A 47 0.77 -1.30 -7.27
CA ARG A 47 -0.42 -0.44 -7.39
C ARG A 47 -1.69 -1.26 -7.45
N GLY A 48 -1.68 -2.40 -8.15
CA GLY A 48 -2.80 -3.34 -8.19
C GLY A 48 -3.13 -3.91 -6.80
N LYS A 49 -2.11 -4.32 -6.04
CA LYS A 49 -2.28 -4.81 -4.66
C LYS A 49 -2.85 -3.73 -3.73
N LEU A 50 -2.32 -2.52 -3.79
CA LEU A 50 -2.79 -1.37 -3.01
C LEU A 50 -4.24 -1.00 -3.35
N THR A 51 -4.60 -1.03 -4.63
CA THR A 51 -5.97 -0.76 -5.07
C THR A 51 -6.93 -1.84 -4.58
N LYS A 52 -6.54 -3.13 -4.61
CA LYS A 52 -7.35 -4.21 -4.01
C LYS A 52 -7.52 -4.06 -2.51
N LEU A 53 -6.48 -3.66 -1.78
CA LEU A 53 -6.60 -3.36 -0.35
C LEU A 53 -7.53 -2.18 -0.09
N ALA A 54 -7.50 -1.16 -0.95
CA ALA A 54 -8.38 -0.02 -0.83
C ALA A 54 -9.84 -0.38 -1.13
N ASP A 55 -10.09 -1.15 -2.18
CA ASP A 55 -11.41 -1.66 -2.56
C ASP A 55 -12.05 -2.53 -1.46
N ARG A 56 -11.22 -3.34 -0.79
CA ARG A 56 -11.62 -4.12 0.39
C ARG A 56 -11.82 -3.29 1.67
N GLY A 57 -11.58 -1.99 1.62
CA GLY A 57 -11.77 -1.08 2.75
C GLY A 57 -10.65 -1.05 3.79
N TRP A 58 -9.49 -1.65 3.50
CA TRP A 58 -8.31 -1.59 4.38
C TRP A 58 -7.54 -0.29 4.24
N LEU A 59 -7.45 0.21 3.01
CA LEU A 59 -6.80 1.47 2.67
C LEU A 59 -7.82 2.45 2.11
N HIS A 60 -7.55 3.73 2.26
CA HIS A 60 -8.27 4.78 1.56
C HIS A 60 -7.36 5.32 0.45
N LYS A 61 -7.77 5.10 -0.81
CA LYS A 61 -7.13 5.68 -1.99
C LYS A 61 -7.65 7.11 -2.19
N ARG A 62 -6.75 8.08 -2.11
CA ARG A 62 -7.05 9.50 -2.34
C ARG A 62 -7.06 9.82 -3.84
N PRO A 63 -7.76 10.89 -4.26
CA PRO A 63 -7.75 11.34 -5.66
C PRO A 63 -6.34 11.72 -6.15
N ASP A 64 -5.45 12.10 -5.23
CA ASP A 64 -4.02 12.41 -5.48
C ASP A 64 -3.15 11.17 -5.76
N GLY A 65 -3.73 9.96 -5.80
CA GLY A 65 -2.99 8.71 -6.04
C GLY A 65 -2.20 8.20 -4.82
N LYS A 66 -2.43 8.78 -3.65
CA LYS A 66 -1.87 8.35 -2.35
C LYS A 66 -2.82 7.43 -1.59
N PHE A 67 -2.28 6.63 -0.70
CA PHE A 67 -2.99 5.67 0.12
C PHE A 67 -2.79 6.00 1.61
N THR A 68 -3.85 5.86 2.40
CA THR A 68 -3.82 6.00 3.86
C THR A 68 -4.49 4.81 4.51
N VAL A 69 -4.06 4.38 5.70
CA VAL A 69 -4.79 3.36 6.46
C VAL A 69 -6.14 3.93 6.90
N ARG A 70 -7.19 3.12 6.77
CA ARG A 70 -8.50 3.46 7.32
C ARG A 70 -8.51 3.10 8.82
N PRO A 71 -8.92 4.01 9.72
CA PRO A 71 -9.08 3.70 11.14
C PRO A 71 -10.19 2.68 11.38
#